data_AF-A0A8T5AKZ9-F1
#
_entry.id   AF-A0A8T5AKZ9-F1
#
_cell.length_a   1.000
_cell.length_b   1.000
_cell.length_c   1.000
_cell.angle_alpha   90.00
_cell.angle_beta   90.00
_cell.angle_gamma   90.00
#
_symmetry.space_group_name_H-M   'P 1'
#
loop_
_entity.id
_entity.type
_entity.pdbx_description
1 polymer ?
#
loop_
_entity_poly.entity_id
_entity_poly.type
_entity_poly.pdbx_seq_one_letter_code
_entity_poly.pdbx_strand_id
1 'polypeptide(L)'
;MQRGGSKPRLSKGRREIREIIETCKAVEERRLNPFFIDIGNAIEILRLYYPLWRSLEDFSMDAEALKGLSRVLALQNSQLLYRSTRLYADPEIISSRLKRLTTAKLAEIFLRAFHPAIEMEQITGLIVLDALSYWGQMTPYSWRSRSISLGGGPRSLSMEEAEAMGISGRKGFHEELEEIEAELRAACLKGYVEYSRFIRLNAQGWAEMVERAYLLSFLLNSGTASLKRDEEGKLWLWIPSRDYRGEVESVPIPVKAGDDPHG
;
A
#
# COMPACT_ATOMS: atom_id res chain seq x y z
N MET A 1 48.84 49.72 -12.79
CA MET A 1 49.39 48.62 -11.96
C MET A 1 48.27 48.00 -11.15
N GLN A 2 47.73 46.83 -11.55
CA GLN A 2 46.94 45.97 -10.65
C GLN A 2 47.03 44.51 -11.14
N ARG A 3 47.92 43.72 -10.55
CA ARG A 3 47.95 42.25 -10.67
C ARG A 3 48.42 41.71 -9.32
N GLY A 4 47.49 41.24 -8.49
CA GLY A 4 47.87 40.71 -7.17
C GLY A 4 46.83 39.93 -6.38
N GLY A 5 45.57 39.82 -6.80
CA GLY A 5 44.49 39.27 -5.94
C GLY A 5 43.82 37.94 -6.35
N SER A 6 43.91 37.47 -7.59
CA SER A 6 43.00 36.40 -8.09
C SER A 6 43.54 34.97 -8.07
N LYS A 7 44.86 34.76 -8.03
CA LYS A 7 45.48 33.42 -8.12
C LYS A 7 45.10 32.44 -6.98
N PRO A 8 45.04 32.85 -5.68
CA PRO A 8 44.73 31.90 -4.61
C PRO A 8 43.25 31.47 -4.57
N ARG A 9 42.34 32.26 -5.16
CA ARG A 9 40.91 31.91 -5.25
C ARG A 9 40.64 30.87 -6.35
N LEU A 10 41.39 30.92 -7.45
CA LEU A 10 41.27 29.96 -8.56
C LEU A 10 41.78 28.56 -8.18
N SER A 11 42.91 28.45 -7.48
CA SER A 11 43.42 27.15 -7.04
C SER A 11 42.49 26.46 -6.04
N LYS A 12 41.88 27.25 -5.14
CA LYS A 12 40.88 26.77 -4.20
C LYS A 12 39.62 26.25 -4.91
N GLY A 13 39.08 27.02 -5.87
CA GLY A 13 37.91 26.59 -6.65
C GLY A 13 38.16 25.31 -7.47
N ARG A 14 39.34 25.17 -8.10
CA ARG A 14 39.72 23.94 -8.80
C ARG A 14 39.78 22.72 -7.89
N ARG A 15 40.23 22.90 -6.64
CA ARG A 15 40.28 21.81 -5.65
C ARG A 15 38.86 21.41 -5.23
N GLU A 16 38.03 22.38 -4.89
CA GLU A 16 36.64 22.13 -4.44
C GLU A 16 35.80 21.44 -5.54
N ILE A 17 35.91 21.87 -6.80
CA ILE A 17 35.19 21.20 -7.89
C ILE A 17 35.74 19.78 -8.12
N ARG A 18 37.05 19.57 -7.99
CA ARG A 18 37.63 18.22 -8.13
C ARG A 18 37.15 17.27 -7.03
N GLU A 19 37.04 17.75 -5.80
CA GLU A 19 36.44 17.00 -4.69
C GLU A 19 34.97 16.64 -5.00
N ILE A 20 34.20 17.55 -5.60
CA ILE A 20 32.83 17.28 -6.06
C ILE A 20 32.82 16.18 -7.13
N ILE A 21 33.72 16.23 -8.11
CA ILE A 21 33.81 15.21 -9.18
C ILE A 21 34.17 13.83 -8.60
N GLU A 22 35.16 13.77 -7.70
CA GLU A 22 35.60 12.52 -7.07
C GLU A 22 34.49 11.90 -6.21
N THR A 23 33.79 12.73 -5.44
CA THR A 23 32.64 12.26 -4.65
C THR A 23 31.50 11.76 -5.55
N CYS A 24 31.21 12.43 -6.66
CA CYS A 24 30.23 11.95 -7.64
C CYS A 24 30.64 10.59 -8.23
N LYS A 25 31.91 10.41 -8.61
CA LYS A 25 32.43 9.12 -9.12
C LYS A 25 32.32 8.01 -8.08
N ALA A 26 32.66 8.28 -6.82
CA ALA A 26 32.52 7.30 -5.74
C ALA A 26 31.06 6.88 -5.48
N VAL A 27 30.09 7.79 -5.70
CA VAL A 27 28.66 7.46 -5.66
C VAL A 27 28.26 6.59 -6.86
N GLU A 28 28.72 6.89 -8.07
CA GLU A 28 28.46 6.06 -9.26
C GLU A 28 29.03 4.64 -9.12
N GLU A 29 30.21 4.51 -8.52
CA GLU A 29 30.87 3.24 -8.18
C GLU A 29 30.21 2.50 -7.00
N ARG A 30 29.12 3.04 -6.44
CA ARG A 30 28.38 2.50 -5.29
C ARG A 30 29.20 2.39 -4.00
N ARG A 31 30.30 3.15 -3.89
CA ARG A 31 31.12 3.22 -2.67
C ARG A 31 30.53 4.20 -1.65
N LEU A 32 29.80 5.20 -2.11
CA LEU A 32 29.12 6.21 -1.29
C LEU A 32 27.61 6.25 -1.57
N ASN A 33 26.83 6.58 -0.55
CA ASN A 33 25.40 6.79 -0.69
C ASN A 33 25.13 8.11 -1.45
N PRO A 34 24.29 8.11 -2.50
CA PRO A 34 23.94 9.32 -3.25
C PRO A 34 23.40 10.47 -2.39
N PHE A 35 22.73 10.20 -1.27
CA PHE A 35 22.14 11.22 -0.40
C PHE A 35 23.14 11.95 0.50
N PHE A 36 24.41 11.52 0.54
CA PHE A 36 25.45 12.27 1.27
C PHE A 36 25.96 13.50 0.51
N ILE A 37 25.63 13.63 -0.78
CA ILE A 37 25.98 14.80 -1.57
C ILE A 37 24.81 15.78 -1.53
N ASP A 38 25.06 16.98 -1.02
CA ASP A 38 24.15 18.12 -1.14
C ASP A 38 24.33 18.77 -2.52
N ILE A 39 23.41 18.47 -3.42
CA ILE A 39 23.41 18.98 -4.79
C ILE A 39 23.19 20.50 -4.82
N GLY A 40 22.40 21.05 -3.89
CA GLY A 40 22.14 22.48 -3.80
C GLY A 40 23.42 23.24 -3.52
N ASN A 41 24.13 22.84 -2.46
CA ASN A 41 25.42 23.44 -2.10
C ASN A 41 26.46 23.25 -3.21
N ALA A 42 26.53 22.07 -3.84
CA ALA A 42 27.45 21.82 -4.95
C ALA A 42 27.20 22.75 -6.16
N ILE A 43 25.93 23.04 -6.48
CA ILE A 43 25.56 24.00 -7.53
C ILE A 43 25.92 25.44 -7.13
N GLU A 44 25.75 25.82 -5.87
CA GLU A 44 26.17 27.14 -5.39
C GLU A 44 27.68 27.34 -5.50
N ILE A 45 28.46 26.31 -5.16
CA ILE A 45 29.93 26.30 -5.32
C ILE A 45 30.30 26.49 -6.81
N LEU A 46 29.65 25.75 -7.72
CA LEU A 46 29.87 25.92 -9.17
C LEU A 46 29.55 27.35 -9.63
N ARG A 47 28.41 27.90 -9.21
CA ARG A 47 28.01 29.28 -9.53
C ARG A 47 28.98 30.34 -8.98
N LEU A 48 29.57 30.11 -7.81
CA LEU A 48 30.53 31.02 -7.20
C LEU A 48 31.81 31.15 -8.04
N TYR A 49 32.31 30.04 -8.59
CA TYR A 49 33.56 30.03 -9.34
C TYR A 49 33.38 30.20 -10.85
N TYR A 50 32.18 29.97 -11.40
CA TYR A 50 31.88 30.12 -12.83
C TYR A 50 32.37 31.43 -13.45
N PRO A 51 32.14 32.62 -12.84
CA PRO A 51 32.58 33.91 -13.41
C PRO A 51 34.11 34.09 -13.43
N LEU A 52 34.85 33.26 -12.68
CA LEU A 52 36.30 33.35 -12.54
C LEU A 52 37.04 32.48 -13.59
N TRP A 53 36.35 31.55 -14.24
CA TRP A 53 36.93 30.66 -15.23
C TRP A 53 37.35 31.39 -16.51
N ARG A 54 38.51 31.02 -17.03
CA ARG A 54 39.09 31.64 -18.24
C ARG A 54 39.73 30.62 -19.20
N SER A 55 40.07 29.43 -18.74
CA SER A 55 40.63 28.37 -19.59
C SER A 55 39.56 27.35 -20.00
N LEU A 56 39.80 26.68 -21.12
CA LEU A 56 38.94 25.59 -21.58
C LEU A 56 38.90 24.42 -20.59
N GLU A 57 40.04 24.11 -19.96
CA GLU A 57 40.14 23.06 -18.94
C GLU A 57 39.24 23.32 -17.74
N ASP A 58 39.13 24.58 -17.33
CA ASP A 58 38.29 25.00 -16.21
C ASP A 58 36.80 24.82 -16.53
N PHE A 59 36.37 25.23 -17.72
CA PHE A 59 35.00 25.00 -18.19
C PHE A 59 34.69 23.51 -18.38
N SER A 60 35.66 22.72 -18.85
CA SER A 60 35.51 21.27 -18.98
C SER A 60 35.30 20.59 -17.63
N MET A 61 36.03 21.03 -16.60
CA MET A 61 35.91 20.52 -15.24
C MET A 61 34.55 20.90 -14.61
N ASP A 62 34.09 22.13 -14.83
CA ASP A 62 32.77 22.60 -14.40
C ASP A 62 31.64 21.76 -15.06
N ALA A 63 31.78 21.48 -16.36
CA ALA A 63 30.85 20.62 -17.11
C ALA A 63 30.88 19.15 -16.64
N GLU A 64 32.06 18.62 -16.31
CA GLU A 64 32.19 17.27 -15.73
C GLU A 64 31.50 17.18 -14.37
N ALA A 65 31.68 18.18 -13.51
CA ALA A 65 31.00 18.25 -12.22
C ALA A 65 29.48 18.31 -12.38
N LEU A 66 28.96 19.16 -13.28
CA LEU A 66 27.52 19.25 -13.55
C LEU A 66 26.94 17.92 -14.06
N LYS A 67 27.67 17.24 -14.96
CA LYS A 67 27.29 15.91 -15.44
C LYS A 67 27.24 14.90 -14.29
N GLY A 68 28.25 14.88 -13.42
CA GLY A 68 28.28 14.00 -12.25
C GLY A 68 27.09 14.25 -11.30
N LEU A 69 26.84 15.52 -10.96
CA LEU A 69 25.70 15.91 -10.13
C LEU A 69 24.35 15.49 -10.74
N SER A 70 24.19 15.62 -12.06
CA SER A 70 22.97 15.18 -12.75
C SER A 70 22.73 13.67 -12.61
N ARG A 71 23.81 12.88 -12.61
CA ARG A 71 23.74 11.43 -12.44
C ARG A 71 23.41 11.04 -11.01
N VAL A 72 24.03 11.71 -10.03
CA VAL A 72 23.72 11.53 -8.61
C VAL A 72 22.26 11.88 -8.33
N LEU A 73 21.73 12.96 -8.91
CA LEU A 73 20.32 13.34 -8.79
C LEU A 73 19.39 12.25 -9.35
N ALA A 74 19.72 11.69 -10.51
CA ALA A 74 18.96 10.59 -11.09
C ALA A 74 18.97 9.34 -10.18
N LEU A 75 20.11 9.03 -9.55
CA LEU A 75 20.22 7.94 -8.58
C LEU A 75 19.37 8.20 -7.33
N GLN A 76 19.44 9.40 -6.74
CA GLN A 76 18.60 9.79 -5.61
C GLN A 76 17.11 9.64 -5.97
N ASN A 77 16.68 10.16 -7.11
CA ASN A 77 15.29 10.05 -7.57
C ASN A 77 14.86 8.58 -7.74
N SER A 78 15.71 7.75 -8.35
CA SER A 78 15.41 6.32 -8.54
C SER A 78 15.24 5.58 -7.20
N GLN A 79 16.06 5.92 -6.19
CA GLN A 79 15.98 5.32 -4.86
C GLN A 79 14.76 5.81 -4.08
N LEU A 80 14.39 7.08 -4.21
CA LEU A 80 13.15 7.61 -3.64
C LEU A 80 11.93 6.92 -4.25
N LEU A 81 11.87 6.79 -5.57
CA LEU A 81 10.80 6.09 -6.28
C LEU A 81 10.71 4.61 -5.88
N TYR A 82 11.85 3.93 -5.72
CA TYR A 82 11.86 2.54 -5.27
C TYR A 82 11.34 2.38 -3.84
N ARG A 83 11.76 3.27 -2.92
CA ARG A 83 11.31 3.26 -1.52
C ARG A 83 9.84 3.66 -1.38
N SER A 84 9.38 4.66 -2.13
CA SER A 84 7.97 5.06 -2.13
C SER A 84 7.07 3.97 -2.70
N THR A 85 7.48 3.30 -3.78
CA THR A 85 6.71 2.20 -4.38
C THR A 85 6.63 0.96 -3.46
N ARG A 86 7.65 0.70 -2.62
CA ARG A 86 7.64 -0.42 -1.65
C ARG A 86 6.79 -0.14 -0.41
N LEU A 87 6.72 1.11 0.04
CA LEU A 87 5.97 1.51 1.24
C LEU A 87 4.52 1.91 0.92
N TYR A 88 4.26 2.38 -0.29
CA TYR A 88 2.95 2.76 -0.80
C TYR A 88 2.77 2.21 -2.22
N ALA A 89 2.19 1.01 -2.29
CA ALA A 89 1.47 0.56 -3.47
C ALA A 89 0.20 1.42 -3.62
N ASP A 90 0.37 2.69 -4.00
CA ASP A 90 -0.76 3.56 -4.31
C ASP A 90 -1.50 3.00 -5.54
N PRO A 91 -2.81 2.66 -5.43
CA PRO A 91 -3.61 2.15 -6.53
C PRO A 91 -3.53 3.02 -7.80
N GLU A 92 -3.36 4.34 -7.68
CA GLU A 92 -3.26 5.25 -8.82
C GLU A 92 -1.91 5.14 -9.55
N ILE A 93 -0.82 4.97 -8.81
CA ILE A 93 0.53 4.77 -9.39
C ILE A 93 0.60 3.42 -10.10
N ILE A 94 -0.02 2.38 -9.53
CA ILE A 94 -0.11 1.06 -10.14
C ILE A 94 -0.97 1.11 -11.40
N SER A 95 -2.14 1.75 -11.33
CA SER A 95 -3.05 1.90 -12.47
C SER A 95 -2.40 2.67 -13.63
N SER A 96 -1.71 3.77 -13.34
CA SER A 96 -1.01 4.55 -14.37
C SER A 96 0.15 3.79 -15.01
N ARG A 97 0.88 2.94 -14.27
CA ARG A 97 1.90 2.06 -14.83
C ARG A 97 1.29 0.95 -15.69
N LEU A 98 0.24 0.28 -15.21
CA LEU A 98 -0.48 -0.75 -15.97
C LEU A 98 -0.98 -0.21 -17.32
N LYS A 99 -1.53 1.01 -17.34
CA LYS A 99 -2.00 1.67 -18.57
C LYS A 99 -0.87 2.02 -19.56
N ARG A 100 0.38 2.18 -19.09
CA ARG A 100 1.55 2.51 -19.93
C ARG A 100 2.28 1.27 -20.46
N LEU A 101 1.99 0.08 -19.93
CA LEU A 101 2.65 -1.15 -20.36
C LEU A 101 2.00 -1.69 -21.64
N THR A 102 2.82 -2.28 -22.50
CA THR A 102 2.32 -3.02 -23.67
C THR A 102 1.71 -4.35 -23.23
N THR A 103 0.78 -4.87 -24.03
CA THR A 103 0.14 -6.18 -23.80
C THR A 103 1.16 -7.31 -23.64
N ALA A 104 2.24 -7.31 -24.43
CA ALA A 104 3.33 -8.27 -24.31
C ALA A 104 4.04 -8.21 -22.94
N LYS A 105 4.31 -7.00 -22.43
CA LYS A 105 4.97 -6.83 -21.13
C LYS A 105 4.05 -7.17 -19.97
N LEU A 106 2.75 -6.90 -20.09
CA LEU A 106 1.73 -7.33 -19.13
C LEU A 106 1.63 -8.85 -19.07
N ALA A 107 1.60 -9.54 -20.21
CA ALA A 107 1.59 -11.00 -20.26
C ALA A 107 2.85 -11.62 -19.63
N GLU A 108 4.03 -11.04 -19.88
CA GLU A 108 5.29 -11.48 -19.25
C GLU A 108 5.23 -11.31 -17.73
N ILE A 109 4.77 -10.17 -17.23
CA ILE A 109 4.62 -9.90 -15.80
C ILE A 109 3.61 -10.87 -15.18
N PHE A 110 2.47 -11.07 -15.84
CA PHE A 110 1.44 -12.00 -15.37
C PHE A 110 1.98 -13.42 -15.28
N LEU A 111 2.65 -13.94 -16.32
CA LEU A 111 3.27 -15.27 -16.30
C LEU A 111 4.31 -15.43 -15.18
N ARG A 112 5.07 -14.39 -14.87
CA ARG A 112 6.04 -14.41 -13.75
C ARG A 112 5.38 -14.31 -12.38
N ALA A 113 4.20 -13.68 -12.30
CA ALA A 113 3.43 -13.53 -11.09
C ALA A 113 2.38 -14.63 -10.89
N PHE A 114 2.15 -15.46 -11.90
CA PHE A 114 1.18 -16.54 -11.86
C PHE A 114 1.70 -17.67 -10.99
N HIS A 115 1.27 -17.67 -9.73
CA HIS A 115 1.49 -18.74 -8.77
C HIS A 115 0.16 -19.48 -8.62
N PRO A 116 -0.18 -20.41 -9.53
CA PRO A 116 -1.39 -21.19 -9.37
C PRO A 116 -1.31 -21.92 -8.02
N ALA A 117 -2.45 -22.10 -7.36
CA ALA A 117 -2.52 -22.89 -6.15
C ALA A 117 -2.22 -24.36 -6.50
N ILE A 118 -0.93 -24.73 -6.48
CA ILE A 118 -0.44 -26.06 -6.86
C ILE A 118 -0.73 -27.08 -5.75
N GLU A 119 -1.01 -26.62 -4.53
CA GLU A 119 -1.27 -27.48 -3.39
C GLU A 119 -2.40 -26.88 -2.52
N MET A 120 -3.45 -27.66 -2.31
CA MET A 120 -4.30 -27.52 -1.13
C MET A 120 -3.73 -28.49 -0.11
N GLU A 121 -3.46 -28.04 1.12
CA GLU A 121 -3.06 -28.92 2.22
C GLU A 121 -4.13 -30.00 2.41
N GLN A 122 -3.88 -31.20 1.89
CA GLN A 122 -4.69 -32.37 2.19
C GLN A 122 -4.14 -32.99 3.46
N ILE A 123 -5.04 -33.30 4.41
CA ILE A 123 -4.71 -34.10 5.58
C ILE A 123 -4.33 -35.50 5.06
N THR A 124 -3.04 -35.72 4.86
CA THR A 124 -2.50 -37.02 4.46
C THR A 124 -2.52 -37.96 5.65
N GLY A 125 -2.83 -39.25 5.45
CA GLY A 125 -2.86 -40.24 6.55
C GLY A 125 -1.55 -40.32 7.36
N LEU A 126 -0.40 -40.02 6.74
CA LEU A 126 0.89 -39.90 7.41
C LEU A 126 0.92 -38.78 8.46
N ILE A 127 0.33 -37.62 8.15
CA ILE A 127 0.24 -36.48 9.08
C ILE A 127 -0.66 -36.84 10.27
N VAL A 128 -1.73 -37.61 10.04
CA VAL A 128 -2.61 -38.10 11.11
C VAL A 128 -1.86 -39.08 12.03
N LEU A 129 -1.02 -39.94 11.47
CA LEU A 129 -0.18 -40.86 12.24
C LEU A 129 0.89 -40.11 13.04
N ASP A 130 1.51 -39.09 12.47
CA ASP A 130 2.45 -38.22 13.19
C ASP A 130 1.77 -37.39 14.28
N ALA A 131 0.55 -36.91 14.03
CA ALA A 131 -0.25 -36.24 15.06
C ALA A 131 -0.59 -37.20 16.21
N LEU A 132 -0.96 -38.45 15.90
CA LEU A 132 -1.21 -39.48 16.91
C LEU A 132 0.05 -39.82 17.71
N SER A 133 1.21 -39.95 17.05
CA SER A 133 2.49 -40.23 17.71
C SER A 133 2.88 -39.07 18.63
N TYR A 134 2.72 -37.83 18.17
CA TYR A 134 2.91 -36.61 18.96
C TYR A 134 1.98 -36.58 20.18
N TRP A 135 0.70 -36.90 20.02
CA TRP A 135 -0.26 -36.94 21.13
C TRP A 135 0.08 -38.02 22.16
N GLY A 136 0.60 -39.17 21.70
CA GLY A 136 1.09 -40.23 22.58
C GLY A 136 2.35 -39.86 23.36
N GLN A 137 3.20 -38.99 22.80
CA GLN A 137 4.42 -38.50 23.45
C GLN A 137 4.19 -37.30 24.38
N MET A 138 3.06 -36.60 24.25
CA MET A 138 2.72 -35.50 25.14
C MET A 138 2.47 -35.99 26.58
N THR A 139 2.93 -35.21 27.56
CA THR A 139 2.58 -35.44 28.97
C THR A 139 1.07 -35.56 29.14
N PRO A 140 0.59 -36.52 29.97
CA PRO A 140 -0.84 -36.74 30.16
C PRO A 140 -1.55 -35.46 30.57
N TYR A 141 -2.79 -35.30 30.13
CA TYR A 141 -3.57 -34.07 30.33
C TYR A 141 -3.66 -33.66 31.80
N SER A 142 -3.71 -34.61 32.74
CA SER A 142 -3.71 -34.33 34.18
C SER A 142 -2.50 -33.51 34.65
N TRP A 143 -1.34 -33.69 34.02
CA TRP A 143 -0.11 -32.93 34.32
C TRP A 143 -0.07 -31.58 33.58
N ARG A 144 -0.59 -31.52 32.35
CA ARG A 144 -0.68 -30.26 31.57
C ARG A 144 -1.76 -29.30 32.08
N SER A 145 -2.90 -29.83 32.54
CA SER A 145 -4.01 -29.06 33.13
C SER A 145 -3.55 -28.25 34.35
N ARG A 146 -2.56 -28.75 35.09
CA ARG A 146 -2.00 -28.11 36.28
C ARG A 146 -1.19 -26.85 35.97
N SER A 147 -0.61 -26.73 34.77
CA SER A 147 0.04 -25.49 34.33
C SER A 147 -0.94 -24.52 33.69
N ILE A 148 -1.97 -25.02 32.99
CA ILE A 148 -3.03 -24.19 32.39
C ILE A 148 -3.89 -23.51 33.47
N SER A 149 -4.08 -24.15 34.62
CA SER A 149 -4.84 -23.61 35.76
C SER A 149 -4.13 -22.51 36.56
N LEU A 150 -2.84 -22.23 36.30
CA LEU A 150 -2.11 -21.13 36.93
C LEU A 150 -2.41 -19.77 36.27
N GLY A 151 -2.97 -19.76 35.07
CA GLY A 151 -3.71 -18.62 34.54
C GLY A 151 -5.20 -18.92 34.69
N GLY A 152 -5.97 -18.03 35.33
CA GLY A 152 -7.42 -18.22 35.44
C GLY A 152 -7.99 -18.63 34.08
N GLY A 153 -8.73 -19.74 34.03
CA GLY A 153 -9.34 -20.22 32.80
C GLY A 153 -10.21 -19.14 32.15
N PRO A 154 -10.64 -19.32 30.87
CA PRO A 154 -11.53 -18.37 30.22
C PRO A 154 -12.74 -18.13 31.11
N ARG A 155 -12.77 -16.96 31.75
CA ARG A 155 -13.85 -16.56 32.63
C ARG A 155 -15.00 -16.18 31.71
N SER A 156 -16.19 -16.75 31.93
CA SER A 156 -17.38 -16.25 31.26
C SER A 156 -17.53 -14.78 31.65
N LEU A 157 -17.51 -13.91 30.64
CA LEU A 157 -17.81 -12.51 30.82
C LEU A 157 -19.29 -12.41 31.17
N SER A 158 -19.58 -11.77 32.30
CA SER A 158 -20.96 -11.36 32.57
C SER A 158 -21.39 -10.30 31.56
N MET A 159 -22.70 -10.24 31.27
CA MET A 159 -23.23 -9.25 30.33
C MET A 159 -22.86 -7.81 30.75
N GLU A 160 -22.86 -7.53 32.07
CA GLU A 160 -22.44 -6.23 32.63
C GLU A 160 -20.95 -5.94 32.40
N GLU A 161 -20.06 -6.95 32.51
CA GLU A 161 -18.63 -6.78 32.22
C GLU A 161 -18.36 -6.61 30.71
N ALA A 162 -19.15 -7.29 29.86
CA ALA A 162 -19.08 -7.13 28.41
C ALA A 162 -19.56 -5.74 27.96
N GLU A 163 -20.61 -5.20 28.59
CA GLU A 163 -21.09 -3.83 28.41
C GLU A 163 -20.06 -2.80 28.92
N ALA A 164 -19.46 -3.02 30.09
CA ALA A 164 -18.44 -2.14 30.65
C ALA A 164 -17.16 -2.08 29.79
N MET A 165 -16.82 -3.19 29.13
CA MET A 165 -15.71 -3.25 28.17
C MET A 165 -16.09 -2.82 26.75
N GLY A 166 -17.34 -2.42 26.51
CA GLY A 166 -17.82 -1.98 25.19
C GLY A 166 -17.89 -3.09 24.13
N ILE A 167 -17.89 -4.36 24.56
CA ILE A 167 -18.00 -5.54 23.69
C ILE A 167 -19.46 -5.75 23.25
N SER A 168 -20.42 -5.30 24.06
CA SER A 168 -21.84 -5.29 23.71
C SER A 168 -22.40 -3.90 23.95
N GLY A 169 -22.97 -3.29 22.91
CA GLY A 169 -23.78 -2.08 23.02
C GLY A 169 -25.09 -2.39 23.74
N ARG A 170 -25.69 -1.38 24.38
CA ARG A 170 -27.00 -1.49 25.09
C ARG A 170 -28.17 -1.83 24.16
N LYS A 171 -28.01 -1.66 22.86
CA LYS A 171 -28.90 -2.17 21.82
C LYS A 171 -28.19 -3.31 21.08
N GLY A 172 -28.95 -4.30 20.63
CA GLY A 172 -28.38 -5.35 19.79
C GLY A 172 -27.85 -4.73 18.50
N PHE A 173 -26.58 -4.95 18.15
CA PHE A 173 -25.98 -4.50 16.88
C PHE A 173 -26.88 -4.81 15.66
N HIS A 174 -27.59 -5.93 15.72
CA HIS A 174 -28.55 -6.33 14.68
C HIS A 174 -29.76 -5.41 14.58
N GLU A 175 -30.29 -4.95 15.71
CA GLU A 175 -31.43 -4.02 15.77
C GLU A 175 -31.05 -2.65 15.18
N GLU A 176 -29.86 -2.15 15.53
CA GLU A 176 -29.33 -0.89 14.96
C GLU A 176 -29.08 -1.00 13.45
N LEU A 177 -28.64 -2.18 13.00
CA LEU A 177 -28.43 -2.47 11.59
C LEU A 177 -29.76 -2.50 10.81
N GLU A 178 -30.81 -3.12 11.37
CA GLU A 178 -32.15 -3.15 10.78
C GLU A 178 -32.79 -1.75 10.74
N GLU A 179 -32.62 -0.94 11.79
CA GLU A 179 -33.06 0.45 11.84
C GLU A 179 -32.45 1.26 10.67
N ILE A 180 -31.12 1.17 10.49
CA ILE A 180 -30.42 1.89 9.40
C ILE A 180 -30.79 1.34 8.02
N GLU A 181 -31.00 0.02 7.88
CA GLU A 181 -31.46 -0.56 6.64
C GLU A 181 -32.85 -0.04 6.26
N ALA A 182 -33.79 0.02 7.22
CA ALA A 182 -35.12 0.56 7.00
C ALA A 182 -35.08 2.05 6.61
N GLU A 183 -34.23 2.84 7.26
CA GLU A 183 -33.98 4.24 6.90
C GLU A 183 -33.44 4.37 5.47
N LEU A 184 -32.47 3.54 5.10
CA LEU A 184 -31.88 3.56 3.76
C LEU A 184 -32.89 3.13 2.70
N ARG A 185 -33.70 2.10 2.97
CA ARG A 185 -34.83 1.69 2.10
C ARG A 185 -35.81 2.83 1.88
N ALA A 186 -36.23 3.50 2.95
CA ALA A 186 -37.15 4.64 2.85
C ALA A 186 -36.54 5.82 2.06
N ALA A 187 -35.24 6.09 2.23
CA ALA A 187 -34.55 7.14 1.50
C ALA A 187 -34.36 6.80 0.02
N CYS A 188 -34.07 5.53 -0.30
CA CYS A 188 -33.87 5.05 -1.66
C CYS A 188 -35.16 4.86 -2.48
N LEU A 189 -36.35 4.89 -1.86
CA LEU A 189 -37.62 4.94 -2.59
C LEU A 189 -37.70 6.16 -3.54
N LYS A 190 -36.94 7.22 -3.26
CA LYS A 190 -36.86 8.44 -4.07
C LYS A 190 -35.67 8.45 -5.05
N GLY A 191 -34.95 7.34 -5.19
CA GLY A 191 -33.78 7.19 -6.07
C GLY A 191 -32.45 7.11 -5.32
N TYR A 192 -31.39 7.63 -5.94
CA TYR A 192 -30.04 7.62 -5.36
C TYR A 192 -29.93 8.61 -4.20
N VAL A 193 -29.26 8.20 -3.12
CA VAL A 193 -29.05 9.02 -1.92
C VAL A 193 -27.57 9.32 -1.77
N GLU A 194 -27.20 10.58 -1.55
CA GLU A 194 -25.80 10.94 -1.30
C GLU A 194 -25.37 10.43 0.10
N TYR A 195 -24.25 9.70 0.15
CA TYR A 195 -23.68 9.11 1.37
C TYR A 195 -23.45 10.13 2.47
N SER A 196 -22.83 11.27 2.11
CA SER A 196 -22.50 12.35 3.05
C SER A 196 -23.75 12.92 3.72
N ARG A 197 -24.83 13.01 2.95
CA ARG A 197 -26.13 13.53 3.39
C ARG A 197 -26.87 12.51 4.25
N PHE A 198 -26.81 11.22 3.90
CA PHE A 198 -27.46 10.15 4.65
C PHE A 198 -26.90 9.99 6.07
N ILE A 199 -25.58 10.07 6.22
CA ILE A 199 -24.94 9.93 7.53
C ILE A 199 -25.21 11.15 8.42
N ARG A 200 -25.33 12.35 7.84
CA ARG A 200 -25.60 13.59 8.57
C ARG A 200 -27.07 13.79 8.96
N LEU A 201 -28.01 13.12 8.30
CA LEU A 201 -29.44 13.43 8.44
C LEU A 201 -29.97 13.22 9.86
N ASN A 202 -29.49 12.19 10.54
CA ASN A 202 -29.95 11.77 11.87
C ASN A 202 -28.84 11.78 12.94
N ALA A 203 -27.63 12.27 12.62
CA ALA A 203 -26.53 12.33 13.58
C ALA A 203 -26.57 13.64 14.38
N GLN A 204 -26.70 13.55 15.71
CA GLN A 204 -26.63 14.68 16.64
C GLN A 204 -25.18 15.07 16.98
N GLY A 205 -24.19 14.24 16.59
CA GLY A 205 -22.77 14.50 16.84
C GLY A 205 -21.81 13.68 15.96
N TRP A 206 -20.51 13.95 16.11
CA TRP A 206 -19.46 13.27 15.33
C TRP A 206 -19.36 11.77 15.63
N ALA A 207 -19.53 11.38 16.90
CA ALA A 207 -19.51 9.97 17.30
C ALA A 207 -20.60 9.15 16.60
N GLU A 208 -21.82 9.66 16.57
CA GLU A 208 -22.97 9.02 15.92
C GLU A 208 -22.82 9.00 14.38
N MET A 209 -22.17 10.01 13.80
CA MET A 209 -21.79 10.00 12.38
C MET A 209 -20.82 8.86 12.05
N VAL A 210 -19.84 8.59 12.93
CA VAL A 210 -18.88 7.48 12.74
C VAL A 210 -19.57 6.13 12.90
N GLU A 211 -20.45 5.99 13.89
CA GLU A 211 -21.23 4.78 14.15
C GLU A 211 -22.16 4.43 12.98
N ARG A 212 -22.87 5.42 12.43
CA ARG A 212 -23.69 5.25 11.22
C ARG A 212 -22.85 4.88 10.00
N ALA A 213 -21.65 5.47 9.84
CA ALA A 213 -20.73 5.10 8.76
C ALA A 213 -20.26 3.64 8.90
N TYR A 214 -20.01 3.20 10.13
CA TYR A 214 -19.63 1.82 10.44
C TYR A 214 -20.74 0.83 10.11
N LEU A 215 -21.97 1.07 10.57
CA LEU A 215 -23.13 0.22 10.26
C LEU A 215 -23.41 0.15 8.76
N LEU A 216 -23.30 1.29 8.05
CA LEU A 216 -23.48 1.34 6.60
C LEU A 216 -22.39 0.56 5.85
N SER A 217 -21.15 0.53 6.35
CA SER A 217 -20.08 -0.28 5.77
C SER A 217 -20.42 -1.78 5.80
N PHE A 218 -21.11 -2.23 6.84
CA PHE A 218 -21.58 -3.60 6.95
C PHE A 218 -22.69 -3.90 5.92
N LEU A 219 -23.64 -2.99 5.73
CA LEU A 219 -24.69 -3.11 4.70
C LEU A 219 -24.14 -3.13 3.26
N LEU A 220 -23.05 -2.39 3.02
CA LEU A 220 -22.34 -2.41 1.74
C LEU A 220 -21.62 -3.75 1.53
N ASN A 221 -20.97 -4.28 2.57
CA ASN A 221 -20.26 -5.56 2.50
C ASN A 221 -21.21 -6.75 2.38
N SER A 222 -22.39 -6.69 2.99
CA SER A 222 -23.42 -7.73 2.88
C SER A 222 -24.16 -7.72 1.53
N GLY A 223 -23.91 -6.72 0.66
CA GLY A 223 -24.59 -6.56 -0.63
C GLY A 223 -26.03 -6.06 -0.51
N THR A 224 -26.47 -5.66 0.68
CA THR A 224 -27.81 -5.08 0.92
C THR A 224 -27.90 -3.66 0.34
N ALA A 225 -26.79 -2.93 0.37
CA ALA A 225 -26.65 -1.62 -0.23
C ALA A 225 -25.49 -1.62 -1.24
N SER A 226 -25.51 -0.70 -2.20
CA SER A 226 -24.44 -0.51 -3.19
C SER A 226 -23.99 0.94 -3.23
N LEU A 227 -22.70 1.13 -3.56
CA LEU A 227 -22.03 2.42 -3.60
C LEU A 227 -21.47 2.71 -4.99
N LYS A 228 -21.71 3.91 -5.50
CA LYS A 228 -21.17 4.41 -6.77
C LYS A 228 -20.49 5.73 -6.52
N ARG A 229 -19.29 5.86 -7.07
CA ARG A 229 -18.54 7.10 -7.06
C ARG A 229 -18.79 7.85 -8.36
N ASP A 230 -19.08 9.13 -8.23
CA ASP A 230 -19.22 10.05 -9.36
C ASP A 230 -17.85 10.61 -9.82
N GLU A 231 -17.81 11.23 -10.99
CA GLU A 231 -16.59 11.85 -11.56
C GLU A 231 -16.04 12.98 -10.66
N GLU A 232 -16.92 13.65 -9.91
CA GLU A 232 -16.57 14.67 -8.90
C GLU A 232 -16.13 14.07 -7.54
N GLY A 233 -16.09 12.74 -7.43
CA GLY A 233 -15.69 12.04 -6.21
C GLY A 233 -16.78 11.90 -5.14
N LYS A 234 -18.02 12.32 -5.43
CA LYS A 234 -19.18 12.13 -4.55
C LYS A 234 -19.63 10.66 -4.52
N LEU A 235 -20.13 10.24 -3.37
CA LEU A 235 -20.56 8.86 -3.11
C LEU A 235 -22.09 8.78 -3.08
N TRP A 236 -22.64 7.92 -3.92
CA TRP A 236 -24.07 7.67 -4.07
C TRP A 236 -24.42 6.27 -3.61
N LEU A 237 -25.46 6.17 -2.78
CA LEU A 237 -26.04 4.94 -2.24
C LEU A 237 -27.32 4.61 -3.00
N TRP A 238 -27.51 3.33 -3.31
CA TRP A 238 -28.81 2.76 -3.67
C TRP A 238 -28.93 1.35 -3.15
N ILE A 239 -30.15 0.86 -3.08
CA ILE A 239 -30.43 -0.54 -2.77
C ILE A 239 -30.72 -1.24 -4.10
N PRO A 240 -29.96 -2.28 -4.48
CA PRO A 240 -30.25 -3.03 -5.68
C PRO A 240 -31.65 -3.67 -5.55
N SER A 241 -32.51 -3.46 -6.54
CA SER A 241 -33.81 -4.15 -6.59
C SER A 241 -33.52 -5.66 -6.62
N ARG A 242 -34.05 -6.41 -5.65
CA ARG A 242 -34.03 -7.87 -5.65
C ARG A 242 -35.02 -8.43 -6.68
N ASP A 243 -34.98 -7.94 -7.92
CA ASP A 243 -35.73 -8.49 -9.05
C ASP A 243 -34.95 -9.64 -9.72
N TYR A 244 -34.24 -10.45 -8.93
CA TYR A 244 -33.66 -11.71 -9.38
C TYR A 244 -34.51 -12.87 -8.85
N ARG A 245 -35.55 -13.24 -9.62
CA ARG A 245 -36.22 -14.55 -9.55
C ARG A 245 -35.50 -15.59 -10.42
N GLY A 246 -34.18 -15.67 -10.30
CA GLY A 246 -33.40 -16.73 -10.92
C GLY A 246 -32.48 -17.30 -9.85
N GLU A 247 -32.54 -18.61 -9.63
CA GLU A 247 -31.57 -19.31 -8.79
C GLU A 247 -30.16 -18.97 -9.28
N VAL A 248 -29.30 -18.56 -8.35
CA VAL A 248 -27.91 -18.27 -8.63
C VAL A 248 -27.21 -19.62 -8.83
N GLU A 249 -27.18 -20.10 -10.07
CA GLU A 249 -26.35 -21.24 -10.44
C GLU A 249 -24.94 -20.77 -10.77
N SER A 250 -23.98 -21.21 -9.95
CA SER A 250 -22.56 -21.12 -10.28
C SER A 250 -22.26 -22.13 -11.40
N VAL A 251 -22.20 -21.67 -12.65
CA VAL A 251 -21.77 -22.50 -13.78
C VAL A 251 -20.24 -22.44 -13.88
N PRO A 252 -19.52 -23.54 -13.63
CA PRO A 252 -18.10 -23.61 -13.96
C PRO A 252 -17.93 -23.53 -15.48
N ILE A 253 -17.07 -22.64 -15.96
CA ILE A 253 -16.68 -22.58 -17.38
C ILE A 253 -15.44 -23.48 -17.54
N PRO A 254 -15.57 -24.71 -18.07
CA PRO A 254 -14.41 -25.52 -18.41
C PRO A 254 -13.72 -24.92 -19.64
N VAL A 255 -12.46 -24.51 -19.46
CA VAL A 255 -11.59 -24.18 -20.58
C VAL A 255 -11.17 -25.50 -21.24
N LYS A 256 -11.70 -25.79 -22.43
CA LYS A 256 -11.20 -26.90 -23.25
C LYS A 256 -9.75 -26.59 -23.65
N ALA A 257 -8.80 -27.40 -23.18
CA ALA A 257 -7.47 -27.45 -23.74
C ALA A 257 -7.61 -27.82 -25.23
N GLY A 258 -7.15 -26.93 -26.11
CA GLY A 258 -7.11 -27.21 -27.54
C GLY A 258 -6.09 -28.32 -27.83
N ASP A 259 -6.43 -29.19 -28.77
CA ASP A 259 -5.59 -30.26 -29.27
C ASP A 259 -4.22 -29.72 -29.70
N ASP A 260 -3.16 -30.17 -29.04
CA ASP A 260 -1.77 -30.02 -29.50
C ASP A 260 -1.57 -30.93 -30.73
N PRO A 261 -1.21 -30.42 -31.92
CA PRO A 261 -0.96 -31.25 -33.10
C PRO A 261 0.49 -31.76 -33.21
N HIS A 262 1.21 -31.88 -32.10
CA HIS A 262 2.55 -32.47 -32.08
C HIS A 262 2.70 -33.49 -30.95
N GLY A 263 2.20 -34.71 -31.21
CA GLY A 263 2.46 -35.94 -30.49
C GLY A 263 2.29 -37.12 -31.43
#